data_AF-A0A7X5TNU2-F1
#
_entry.id   AF-A0A7X5TNU2-F1
#
_cell.length_a   1.000
_cell.length_b   1.000
_cell.length_c   1.000
_cell.angle_alpha   90.00
_cell.angle_beta   90.00
_cell.angle_gamma   90.00
#
_symmetry.space_group_name_H-M   'P 1'
#
loop_
_entity.id
_entity.type
_entity.pdbx_description
1 polymer ?
#
loop_
_entity_poly.entity_id
_entity_poly.type
_entity_poly.pdbx_seq_one_letter_code
_entity_poly.pdbx_strand_id
1 'polypeptide(L)'
;MTEQVVGRIGKNTLSYCADRAAEAIMEFKTPRAVCLDPDGLVTVEFPAGAIPDEMVGVYTQELGRFALWRQIEDDLRECVRLRRIEGGAYQRHRVAPGRKAA
;
A
#
# COMPACT_ATOMS: atom_id res chain seq x y z
N MET A 1 -9.07 -0.50 14.49
CA MET A 1 -7.61 -0.31 14.29
C MET A 1 -7.15 -1.41 13.37
N THR A 2 -6.73 -1.15 12.13
CA THR A 2 -6.02 -2.14 11.27
C THR A 2 -5.62 -1.57 9.92
N GLU A 3 -5.13 -0.34 9.91
CA GLU A 3 -4.37 0.21 8.79
C GLU A 3 -2.96 0.47 9.33
N GLN A 4 -1.95 -0.09 8.67
CA GLN A 4 -0.55 0.08 9.02
C GLN A 4 0.18 0.77 7.87
N VAL A 5 0.73 1.95 8.13
CA VAL A 5 1.57 2.66 7.16
C VAL A 5 2.93 1.98 7.10
N VAL A 6 3.36 1.61 5.88
CA VAL A 6 4.62 0.87 5.65
C VAL A 6 5.65 1.69 4.88
N GLY A 7 5.25 2.79 4.24
CA GLY A 7 6.19 3.72 3.62
C GLY A 7 5.50 4.75 2.73
N ARG A 8 6.31 5.60 2.08
CA ARG A 8 5.82 6.54 1.07
C ARG A 8 6.75 6.58 -0.14
N ILE A 9 6.21 6.36 -1.33
CA ILE A 9 6.92 6.48 -2.60
C ILE A 9 7.45 7.92 -2.74
N GLY A 10 8.71 8.06 -3.12
CA GLY A 10 9.44 9.33 -3.17
C GLY A 10 10.21 9.68 -1.89
N LYS A 11 9.80 9.12 -0.73
CA LYS A 11 10.62 9.14 0.50
C LYS A 11 11.36 7.81 0.71
N ASN A 12 10.73 6.71 0.31
CA ASN A 12 11.25 5.36 0.41
C ASN A 12 11.31 4.73 -0.99
N THR A 13 12.21 3.77 -1.18
CA THR A 13 12.25 2.95 -2.40
C THR A 13 11.05 1.98 -2.41
N LEU A 14 10.65 1.52 -3.60
CA LEU A 14 9.60 0.50 -3.74
C LEU A 14 9.96 -0.76 -2.95
N SER A 15 11.21 -1.18 -3.06
CA SER A 15 11.73 -2.34 -2.35
C SER A 15 11.63 -2.21 -0.82
N TYR A 16 11.89 -1.01 -0.27
CA TYR A 16 11.69 -0.75 1.15
C TYR A 16 10.22 -0.85 1.55
N CYS A 17 9.30 -0.23 0.79
CA CYS A 17 7.87 -0.30 1.07
C CYS A 17 7.37 -1.75 0.99
N ALA A 18 7.84 -2.51 0.01
CA ALA A 18 7.52 -3.92 -0.16
C ALA A 18 8.05 -4.77 1.01
N ASP A 19 9.24 -4.48 1.53
CA ASP A 19 9.85 -5.25 2.62
C ASP A 19 9.07 -5.04 3.92
N ARG A 20 8.70 -3.79 4.20
CA ARG A 20 7.86 -3.42 5.35
C ARG A 20 6.43 -3.94 5.21
N ALA A 21 5.87 -3.96 3.99
CA ALA A 21 4.57 -4.57 3.72
C ALA A 21 4.60 -6.08 3.98
N ALA A 22 5.60 -6.78 3.43
CA ALA A 22 5.77 -8.21 3.64
C ALA A 22 5.94 -8.54 5.13
N GLU A 23 6.78 -7.78 5.86
CA GLU A 23 6.95 -7.91 7.31
C GLU A 23 5.61 -7.75 8.04
N ALA A 24 4.84 -6.71 7.74
CA ALA A 24 3.53 -6.48 8.34
C ALA A 24 2.55 -7.63 8.04
N ILE A 25 2.54 -8.15 6.81
CA ILE A 25 1.66 -9.26 6.42
C ILE A 25 1.99 -10.55 7.20
N MET A 26 3.28 -10.80 7.49
CA MET A 26 3.71 -11.97 8.27
C MET A 26 3.16 -11.97 9.71
N GLU A 27 2.74 -10.83 10.24
CA GLU A 27 2.14 -10.75 11.58
C GLU A 27 0.67 -11.21 11.59
N PHE A 28 0.05 -11.38 10.43
CA PHE A 28 -1.38 -11.68 10.30
C PHE A 28 -1.63 -13.07 9.71
N LYS A 29 -2.57 -13.80 10.33
CA LYS A 29 -3.03 -15.09 9.82
C LYS A 29 -4.04 -14.97 8.67
N THR A 30 -4.67 -13.81 8.53
CA THR A 30 -5.69 -13.57 7.49
C THR A 30 -5.12 -12.72 6.36
N PRO A 31 -5.70 -12.80 5.15
CA PRO A 31 -5.26 -11.98 4.03
C PRO A 31 -5.28 -10.49 4.33
N ARG A 32 -4.32 -9.77 3.77
CA ARG A 32 -4.16 -8.32 3.90
C ARG A 32 -4.04 -7.65 2.54
N ALA A 33 -4.68 -6.50 2.39
CA ALA A 33 -4.51 -5.67 1.22
C ALA A 33 -3.28 -4.78 1.39
N VAL A 34 -2.47 -4.66 0.35
CA VAL A 34 -1.51 -3.55 0.21
C VAL A 34 -2.16 -2.51 -0.66
N CYS A 35 -2.18 -1.27 -0.18
CA CYS A 35 -2.78 -0.14 -0.88
C CYS A 35 -1.71 0.92 -1.18
N LEU A 36 -1.93 1.64 -2.29
CA LEU A 36 -1.09 2.73 -2.76
C LEU A 36 -1.99 3.90 -3.16
N ASP A 37 -2.01 4.91 -2.29
CA ASP A 37 -2.69 6.19 -2.50
C ASP A 37 -2.02 6.96 -3.65
N PRO A 38 -2.77 7.71 -4.49
CA PRO A 38 -2.24 8.74 -5.39
C PRO A 38 -1.08 9.60 -4.85
N ASP A 39 -1.09 9.92 -3.56
CA ASP A 39 -0.07 10.69 -2.85
C ASP A 39 1.26 9.93 -2.63
N GLY A 40 1.28 8.65 -3.01
CA GLY A 40 2.38 7.71 -2.84
C GLY A 40 2.44 7.03 -1.48
N LEU A 41 1.41 7.16 -0.63
CA LEU A 41 1.38 6.49 0.66
C LEU A 41 1.11 4.99 0.47
N VAL A 42 1.92 4.14 1.11
CA VAL A 42 1.74 2.68 1.07
C VAL A 42 1.27 2.20 2.43
N THR A 43 0.16 1.47 2.44
CA THR A 43 -0.49 0.97 3.65
C THR A 43 -0.83 -0.52 3.53
N VAL A 44 -0.97 -1.17 4.67
CA VAL A 44 -1.42 -2.56 4.80
C VAL A 44 -2.67 -2.57 5.67
N GLU A 45 -3.75 -3.13 5.14
CA GLU A 45 -5.05 -3.11 5.83
C GLU A 45 -5.92 -4.35 5.56
N PHE A 46 -7.11 -4.41 6.15
CA PHE A 46 -8.08 -5.46 5.83
C PHE A 46 -8.66 -5.25 4.43
N PRO A 47 -8.75 -6.30 3.59
CA PRO A 47 -9.31 -6.17 2.23
C PRO A 47 -10.71 -5.58 2.17
N ALA A 48 -11.55 -5.83 3.19
CA ALA A 48 -12.92 -5.30 3.25
C ALA A 48 -12.99 -3.77 3.50
N GLY A 49 -11.92 -3.17 4.02
CA GLY A 49 -11.84 -1.72 4.27
C GLY A 49 -11.11 -0.95 3.16
N ALA A 50 -10.43 -1.65 2.26
CA ALA A 50 -9.56 -1.05 1.27
C ALA A 50 -10.34 -0.38 0.13
N ILE A 51 -9.82 0.77 -0.32
CA ILE A 51 -10.34 1.49 -1.48
C ILE A 51 -9.92 0.71 -2.75
N PRO A 52 -10.88 0.24 -3.60
CA PRO A 52 -10.54 -0.60 -4.74
C PRO A 52 -9.53 0.03 -5.72
N ASP A 53 -9.61 1.34 -5.93
CA ASP A 53 -8.73 2.07 -6.85
C ASP A 53 -7.30 2.26 -6.28
N GLU A 54 -7.13 2.15 -4.97
CA GLU A 54 -5.84 2.24 -4.29
C GLU A 54 -5.20 0.86 -4.09
N MET A 55 -6.01 -0.21 -4.09
CA MET A 55 -5.54 -1.57 -3.87
C MET A 55 -4.50 -1.98 -4.92
N VAL A 56 -3.36 -2.45 -4.45
CA VAL A 56 -2.28 -3.01 -5.27
C VAL A 56 -2.48 -4.51 -5.39
N GLY A 57 -2.81 -5.18 -4.28
CA GLY A 57 -3.10 -6.59 -4.24
C GLY A 57 -3.50 -7.07 -2.84
N VAL A 58 -3.95 -8.31 -2.75
CA VAL A 58 -4.27 -8.99 -1.49
C VAL A 58 -3.35 -10.18 -1.33
N TYR A 59 -2.71 -10.28 -0.17
CA TYR A 59 -1.62 -11.22 0.07
C TYR A 59 -1.82 -11.99 1.37
N THR A 60 -1.21 -13.17 1.44
CA THR A 60 -1.19 -14.05 2.61
C THR A 60 0.23 -14.49 2.91
N GLN A 61 0.52 -14.84 4.17
CA GLN A 61 1.84 -15.32 4.59
C GLN A 61 2.26 -16.70 4.01
N GLU A 62 1.43 -17.34 3.17
CA GLU A 62 1.62 -18.73 2.71
C GLU A 62 2.91 -18.95 1.90
N LEU A 63 3.32 -17.94 1.13
CA LEU A 63 4.51 -18.01 0.27
C LEU A 63 5.81 -17.67 1.02
N GLY A 64 5.72 -17.20 2.27
CA GLY A 64 6.84 -16.72 3.06
C GLY A 64 7.31 -15.30 2.67
N ARG A 65 8.03 -14.66 3.61
CA ARG A 65 8.40 -13.23 3.55
C ARG A 65 9.13 -12.83 2.26
N PHE A 66 10.07 -13.65 1.78
CA PHE A 66 10.88 -13.31 0.60
C PHE A 66 10.06 -13.33 -0.70
N ALA A 67 9.21 -14.34 -0.89
CA ALA A 67 8.35 -14.41 -2.06
C ALA A 67 7.31 -13.29 -2.04
N LEU A 68 6.74 -13.00 -0.86
CA LEU A 68 5.83 -11.87 -0.66
C LEU A 68 6.47 -10.53 -0.99
N TRP A 69 7.66 -10.26 -0.45
CA TRP A 69 8.41 -9.04 -0.74
C TRP A 69 8.58 -8.84 -2.25
N ARG A 70 9.02 -9.88 -2.96
CA ARG A 70 9.24 -9.82 -4.41
C ARG A 70 7.94 -9.52 -5.16
N GLN A 71 6.86 -10.23 -4.82
CA GLN A 71 5.57 -10.04 -5.46
C GLN A 71 5.02 -8.63 -5.21
N ILE A 72 5.06 -8.16 -3.97
CA ILE A 72 4.60 -6.81 -3.60
C ILE A 72 5.43 -5.74 -4.30
N GLU A 73 6.75 -5.92 -4.44
CA GLU A 73 7.60 -4.96 -5.15
C GLU A 73 7.25 -4.87 -6.63
N ASP A 74 7.03 -6.01 -7.30
CA ASP A 74 6.65 -6.07 -8.71
C ASP A 74 5.27 -5.41 -8.93
N ASP A 75 4.30 -5.71 -8.07
CA ASP A 75 2.94 -5.17 -8.15
C ASP A 75 2.91 -3.65 -7.84
N LEU A 76 3.69 -3.19 -6.85
CA LEU A 76 3.87 -1.77 -6.56
C LEU A 76 4.51 -1.04 -7.74
N ARG A 77 5.52 -1.63 -8.38
CA ARG A 77 6.20 -1.06 -9.54
C ARG A 77 5.25 -0.90 -10.72
N GLU A 78 4.41 -1.91 -10.97
CA GLU A 78 3.39 -1.84 -11.99
C GLU A 78 2.34 -0.77 -11.67
N CYS A 79 1.84 -0.73 -10.43
CA CYS A 79 0.85 0.27 -10.01
C CYS A 79 1.38 1.70 -10.12
N VAL A 80 2.61 1.96 -9.66
CA VAL A 80 3.26 3.27 -9.80
C VAL A 80 3.37 3.68 -11.27
N ARG A 81 3.75 2.76 -12.15
CA ARG A 81 3.86 3.01 -13.60
C ARG A 81 2.50 3.30 -14.23
N LEU A 82 1.48 2.49 -13.93
CA LEU A 82 0.13 2.62 -14.50
C LEU A 82 -0.58 3.89 -14.00
N ARG A 83 -0.46 4.18 -12.70
CA ARG A 83 -1.09 5.33 -12.03
C ARG A 83 -0.28 6.62 -12.16
N ARG A 84 0.93 6.56 -12.73
CA ARG A 84 1.88 7.68 -12.86
C ARG A 84 2.15 8.38 -11.53
N ILE A 85 2.40 7.59 -10.48
CA ILE A 85 2.67 8.11 -9.13
C ILE A 85 4.12 8.59 -9.08
N GLU A 86 4.32 9.90 -9.00
CA GLU A 86 5.66 10.50 -9.02
C GLU A 86 6.36 10.50 -7.65
N GLY A 87 5.65 10.15 -6.57
CA GLY A 87 6.21 10.13 -5.22
C GLY A 87 6.60 11.53 -4.76
N GLY A 88 5.61 12.36 -4.45
CA GLY A 88 5.81 13.75 -4.05
C GLY A 88 5.38 13.99 -2.62
N ALA A 89 6.28 14.55 -1.80
CA ALA A 89 5.88 15.31 -0.63
C ALA A 89 5.01 16.48 -1.13
N TYR A 90 3.71 16.45 -0.84
CA TYR A 90 2.70 17.42 -1.30
C TYR A 90 2.34 17.35 -2.79
N GLN A 91 1.40 16.47 -3.16
CA GLN A 91 0.35 16.91 -4.08
C GLN A 91 -0.71 17.61 -3.22
N ARG A 92 -0.74 18.95 -3.23
CA ARG A 92 -1.92 19.71 -2.80
C ARG A 92 -3.04 19.50 -3.84
N HIS A 93 -3.53 18.28 -4.00
CA HIS A 93 -4.84 18.09 -4.61
C HIS A 93 -5.87 18.41 -3.53
N ARG A 94 -6.57 19.53 -3.75
CA ARG A 94 -7.68 20.04 -2.94
C ARG A 94 -8.49 18.91 -2.31
N VAL A 95 -8.47 18.85 -0.98
CA VAL A 95 -9.52 18.20 -0.20
C VAL A 95 -10.85 18.82 -0.65
N ALA A 96 -11.74 18.03 -1.25
CA ALA A 96 -13.16 18.35 -1.17
C ALA A 96 -13.58 18.09 0.29
N PRO A 97 -13.96 19.12 1.07
CA PRO A 97 -14.37 18.90 2.45
C PRO A 97 -15.73 18.20 2.42
N GLY A 98 -15.76 16.92 2.74
CA GLY A 98 -16.97 16.12 2.50
C GLY A 98 -17.07 14.81 3.26
N ARG A 99 -16.55 14.70 4.49
CA ARG A 99 -17.04 13.69 5.45
C ARG A 99 -17.50 14.41 6.71
N LYS A 100 -18.77 14.83 6.71
CA LYS A 100 -19.49 15.06 7.96
C LYS A 100 -19.75 13.68 8.57
N ALA A 101 -19.25 13.49 9.79
CA ALA A 101 -19.84 12.55 10.71
C ALA A 101 -21.25 13.05 11.04
N ALA A 102 -22.26 12.25 10.70
CA ALA A 102 -23.60 12.28 11.25
C ALA A 102 -24.17 10.86 11.13
#